data_AF-A0A547EJR7-F1
#
_entry.id   AF-A0A547EJR7-F1
#
_cell.length_a   1.000
_cell.length_b   1.000
_cell.length_c   1.000
_cell.angle_alpha   90.00
_cell.angle_beta   90.00
_cell.angle_gamma   90.00
#
_symmetry.space_group_name_H-M   'P 1'
#
loop_
_entity.id
_entity.type
_entity.pdbx_description
1 polymer ?
#
loop_
_entity_poly.entity_id
_entity_poly.type
_entity_poly.pdbx_seq_one_letter_code
_entity_poly.pdbx_strand_id
1 'polypeptide(L)' 'MSYDANDALNEIEEALSELERVAEDLINNNPNKESELRGQGVHQATKHLRFRIRNIRRGEAI' A
#
# COMPACT_ATOMS: atom_id res chain seq x y z
N MET A 1 -7.35 -21.94 15.71
CA MET A 1 -6.61 -21.47 14.52
C MET A 1 -5.69 -20.37 15.01
N SER A 2 -4.38 -20.53 14.85
CA SER A 2 -3.41 -19.48 15.19
C SER A 2 -3.39 -18.51 14.01
N TYR A 3 -3.82 -17.27 14.22
CA TYR A 3 -3.58 -16.19 13.28
C TYR A 3 -2.06 -15.98 13.21
N ASP A 4 -1.45 -16.33 12.09
CA ASP A 4 0.00 -16.22 11.91
C ASP A 4 0.34 -14.83 11.34
N ALA A 5 1.58 -14.38 11.57
CA ALA A 5 2.10 -13.13 11.04
C ALA A 5 1.93 -13.03 9.51
N ASN A 6 1.94 -14.15 8.79
CA ASN A 6 1.69 -14.17 7.35
C ASN A 6 0.26 -13.78 6.98
N ASP A 7 -0.75 -14.19 7.75
CA ASP A 7 -2.15 -13.82 7.52
C ASP A 7 -2.32 -12.30 7.71
N ALA A 8 -1.72 -11.76 8.78
CA ALA A 8 -1.71 -10.32 9.02
C ALA A 8 -1.04 -9.54 7.89
N LEU A 9 0.09 -10.03 7.38
CA LEU A 9 0.79 -9.39 6.26
C LEU A 9 -0.03 -9.44 4.96
N ASN A 10 -0.80 -10.52 4.74
CA ASN A 10 -1.71 -10.63 3.61
C ASN A 10 -2.84 -9.60 3.71
N GLU A 11 -3.49 -9.49 4.87
CA GLU A 11 -4.56 -8.50 5.10
C GLU A 11 -4.05 -7.06 4.90
N ILE A 12 -2.82 -6.76 5.34
CA ILE A 12 -2.19 -5.46 5.09
C ILE A 12 -1.97 -5.25 3.58
N GLU A 13 -1.47 -6.25 2.85
CA GLU A 13 -1.29 -6.13 1.40
C GLU A 13 -2.60 -5.94 0.63
N GLU A 14 -3.71 -6.54 1.10
CA GLU A 14 -5.05 -6.30 0.57
C GLU A 14 -5.48 -4.84 0.81
N ALA A 15 -5.36 -4.34 2.04
CA ALA A 15 -5.68 -2.94 2.36
C ALA A 15 -4.81 -1.94 1.55
N LEU A 16 -3.53 -2.24 1.35
CA LEU A 16 -2.65 -1.44 0.49
C LEU A 16 -3.13 -1.43 -0.97
N SER A 17 -3.70 -2.53 -1.46
CA SER A 17 -4.25 -2.61 -2.82
C SER A 17 -5.50 -1.75 -2.97
N GLU A 18 -6.33 -1.65 -1.93
CA GLU A 18 -7.48 -0.73 -1.92
C GLU A 18 -7.03 0.73 -1.93
N LEU A 19 -6.02 1.09 -1.14
CA LEU A 19 -5.43 2.42 -1.14
C LEU A 19 -4.82 2.80 -2.49
N GLU A 20 -4.20 1.86 -3.18
CA GLU A 20 -3.67 2.06 -4.53
C GLU A 20 -4.78 2.37 -5.54
N ARG A 21 -5.93 1.69 -5.45
CA ARG A 21 -7.10 2.00 -6.30
C ARG A 21 -7.66 3.39 -6.03
N VAL A 22 -7.75 3.80 -4.77
CA VAL A 22 -8.17 5.16 -4.40
C VAL A 22 -7.16 6.19 -4.92
N ALA A 23 -5.87 5.90 -4.84
CA ALA A 23 -4.84 6.77 -5.39
C ALA A 23 -4.94 6.91 -6.91
N GLU A 24 -5.18 5.81 -7.63
CA GLU A 24 -5.39 5.82 -9.08
C GLU A 24 -6.64 6.64 -9.47
N ASP A 25 -7.72 6.53 -8.70
CA ASP A 25 -8.92 7.34 -8.90
C ASP A 25 -8.64 8.84 -8.71
N LEU A 26 -7.91 9.19 -7.64
CA LEU A 26 -7.50 10.57 -7.37
C LEU A 26 -6.61 11.16 -8.47
N ILE A 27 -5.76 10.34 -9.10
CA ILE A 27 -4.86 10.76 -10.18
C ILE A 27 -5.60 10.89 -11.51
N ASN A 28 -6.43 9.89 -11.86
CA ASN A 28 -6.98 9.76 -13.21
C ASN A 28 -8.38 10.36 -13.36
N ASN A 29 -9.19 10.32 -12.30
CA ASN A 29 -10.61 10.68 -12.36
C ASN A 29 -10.94 11.99 -11.64
N ASN A 30 -9.97 12.60 -10.94
CA ASN A 30 -10.16 13.87 -10.24
C ASN A 30 -9.20 14.95 -10.78
N PRO A 31 -9.65 15.86 -11.66
CA PRO A 31 -8.79 16.75 -12.46
C PRO A 31 -8.19 17.92 -11.66
N ASN A 32 -8.16 17.85 -10.33
CA ASN A 32 -7.58 18.89 -9.50
C ASN A 32 -6.16 18.49 -9.05
N LYS A 33 -5.25 19.47 -9.11
CA LYS A 33 -3.82 19.27 -8.80
C LYS A 33 -3.57 18.76 -7.37
N GLU A 34 -4.44 19.11 -6.43
CA GLU A 34 -4.32 18.66 -5.04
C GLU A 34 -4.62 17.15 -4.93
N SER A 35 -5.68 16.67 -5.59
CA SER A 35 -6.04 15.25 -5.66
C SER A 35 -4.94 14.44 -6.34
N GLU A 36 -4.39 14.94 -7.46
CA GLU A 36 -3.27 14.27 -8.13
C GLU A 36 -2.06 14.12 -7.18
N LEU A 37 -1.67 15.19 -6.48
CA LEU A 37 -0.57 15.14 -5.50
C LEU A 37 -0.87 14.19 -4.34
N ARG A 38 -2.10 14.18 -3.83
CA ARG A 38 -2.54 13.24 -2.78
C ARG A 38 -2.46 11.80 -3.26
N GLY A 39 -2.96 11.51 -4.47
CA GLY A 39 -2.90 10.18 -5.08
C GLY A 39 -1.45 9.72 -5.28
N GLN A 40 -0.58 10.56 -5.82
CA GLN A 40 0.85 10.27 -5.93
C GLN A 40 1.49 9.99 -4.56
N GLY A 41 1.14 10.78 -3.53
CA GLY A 41 1.62 10.58 -2.16
C GLY A 41 1.20 9.23 -1.57
N VAL A 42 -0.06 8.84 -1.74
CA VAL A 42 -0.57 7.52 -1.31
C VAL A 42 0.17 6.40 -2.04
N HIS A 43 0.31 6.50 -3.36
CA HIS A 43 0.99 5.47 -4.17
C HIS A 43 2.46 5.27 -3.77
N GLN A 44 3.18 6.35 -3.43
CA GLN A 44 4.55 6.24 -2.91
C GLN A 44 4.59 5.60 -1.51
N ALA A 45 3.64 5.94 -0.64
CA ALA A 45 3.55 5.35 0.68
C ALA A 45 3.27 3.84 0.62
N THR A 46 2.31 3.40 -0.21
CA THR A 46 2.00 1.97 -0.36
C THR A 46 3.20 1.20 -0.92
N LYS A 47 3.91 1.76 -1.90
CA LYS A 47 5.15 1.17 -2.44
C LYS A 47 6.21 0.95 -1.36
N HIS A 48 6.40 1.91 -0.45
CA HIS A 48 7.34 1.77 0.66
C HIS A 48 6.91 0.66 1.63
N LEU A 49 5.62 0.60 1.99
CA LEU A 49 5.09 -0.41 2.89
C LEU A 49 5.20 -1.82 2.30
N ARG A 50 4.88 -2.00 1.02
CA ARG A 50 5.08 -3.29 0.31
C ARG A 50 6.54 -3.75 0.32
N PHE A 51 7.48 -2.82 0.17
CA PHE A 51 8.90 -3.14 0.29
C PHE A 51 9.24 -3.67 1.69
N ARG A 52 8.74 -3.01 2.75
CA ARG A 52 8.93 -3.47 4.13
C ARG A 52 8.33 -4.85 4.38
N ILE A 53 7.10 -5.10 3.92
CA ILE A 53 6.43 -6.40 4.03
C ILE A 53 7.26 -7.50 3.37
N ARG A 54 7.81 -7.23 2.18
CA ARG A 54 8.69 -8.17 1.47
C ARG A 54 9.93 -8.51 2.28
N ASN A 55 10.57 -7.53 2.90
CA ASN A 55 11.76 -7.76 3.72
C ASN A 55 11.42 -8.58 4.98
N ILE A 56 10.29 -8.28 5.64
CA ILE A 56 9.80 -9.06 6.78
C ILE A 56 9.61 -10.53 6.39
N ARG A 57 8.94 -10.81 5.26
CA ARG A 57 8.73 -12.19 4.76
C ARG A 57 10.04 -12.92 4.45
N ARG A 58 11.10 -12.21 4.08
CA ARG A 58 12.42 -12.80 3.80
C ARG A 58 13.26 -13.03 5.05
N GLY A 59 12.79 -12.60 6.23
CA GLY A 59 13.63 -12.56 7.43
C GLY A 59 14.78 -11.57 7.31
N GLU A 60 14.74 -10.68 6.31
CA GLU A 60 15.65 -9.55 6.15
C GLU A 60 15.17 -8.45 7.10
N ALA A 61 15.37 -8.66 8.40
CA ALA A 61 15.07 -7.65 9.41
C ALA A 61 15.86 -6.36 9.07
N ILE A 62 15.15 -5.23 9.24
CA ILE A 62 15.54 -3.86 8.86
C ILE A 62 16.97 -3.50 9.23
#